data_AF-A0A4Q0ZZ11-F1
#
_entry.id   AF-A0A4Q0ZZ11-F1
#
_cell.length_a   1.000
_cell.length_b   1.000
_cell.length_c   1.000
_cell.angle_alpha   90.00
_cell.angle_beta   90.00
_cell.angle_gamma   90.00
#
_symmetry.space_group_name_H-M   'P 1'
#
loop_
_entity.id
_entity.type
_entity.pdbx_description
1 polymer ?
#
loop_
_entity_poly.entity_id
_entity_poly.type
_entity_poly.pdbx_seq_one_letter_code
_entity_poly.pdbx_strand_id
1 'polypeptide(L)'
;MMKRFLKIGLAVGMLSSTLLAQESIKIGFVGTLSGANAAWGTSNVRSMETSAEIYNNQGGVEIGGKKYKVEIVPFDDAYDPKIAVAGMEKMAQEGIKYVVG
;
A
#
# COMPACT_ATOMS: atom_id res chain seq x y z
N MET A 1 35.18 -41.20 40.19
CA MET A 1 33.75 -41.20 40.58
C MET A 1 33.25 -39.76 40.57
N MET A 2 32.21 -39.48 39.76
CA MET A 2 31.62 -38.16 39.43
C MET A 2 31.24 -37.27 40.63
N LYS A 3 31.23 -35.94 40.39
CA LYS A 3 30.18 -34.92 40.69
C LYS A 3 30.83 -33.51 40.75
N ARG A 4 30.34 -32.40 40.19
CA ARG A 4 29.21 -32.07 39.30
C ARG A 4 29.44 -30.60 38.87
N PHE A 5 29.21 -30.30 37.60
CA PHE A 5 29.31 -28.98 36.98
C PHE A 5 28.17 -28.04 37.42
N LEU A 6 28.44 -26.74 37.56
CA LEU A 6 27.39 -25.71 37.56
C LEU A 6 27.72 -24.67 36.47
N LYS A 7 27.12 -24.85 35.29
CA LYS A 7 27.12 -23.86 34.21
C LYS A 7 25.88 -22.99 34.40
N ILE A 8 26.09 -21.70 34.68
CA ILE A 8 25.03 -20.69 34.67
C ILE A 8 24.67 -20.43 33.21
N GLY A 9 23.49 -20.89 32.78
CA GLY A 9 22.96 -20.66 31.44
C GLY A 9 22.17 -19.36 31.41
N LEU A 10 22.67 -18.36 30.69
CA LEU A 10 21.91 -17.17 30.31
C LEU A 10 21.01 -17.53 29.11
N ALA A 11 19.75 -17.87 29.38
CA ALA A 11 18.76 -18.05 28.34
C ALA A 11 18.28 -16.66 27.86
N VAL A 12 18.94 -16.13 26.83
CA VAL A 12 18.40 -15.00 26.06
C VAL A 12 17.27 -15.55 25.19
N GLY A 13 16.03 -15.37 25.65
CA GLY A 13 14.85 -15.71 24.87
C GLY A 13 14.82 -14.85 23.60
N MET A 14 15.11 -15.46 22.46
CA MET A 14 14.86 -14.87 21.15
C MET A 14 13.34 -14.71 20.99
N LEU A 15 12.83 -13.51 21.30
CA LEU A 15 11.53 -13.07 20.82
C LEU A 15 11.66 -12.90 19.31
N SER A 16 11.41 -13.99 18.59
CA SER A 16 11.19 -13.96 17.14
C SER A 16 9.90 -13.19 16.88
N SER A 17 9.99 -11.88 16.76
CA SER A 17 8.95 -11.07 16.14
C SER A 17 8.84 -11.54 14.70
N THR A 18 7.81 -12.33 14.39
CA THR A 18 7.42 -12.62 13.01
C THR A 18 7.15 -11.29 12.32
N LEU A 19 8.03 -10.91 11.40
CA LEU A 19 7.86 -9.73 10.56
C LEU A 19 6.72 -10.04 9.58
N LEU A 20 5.47 -9.87 10.02
CA LEU A 20 4.32 -9.93 9.14
C LEU A 20 4.45 -8.77 8.15
N ALA A 21 4.38 -9.09 6.85
CA ALA A 21 4.35 -8.06 5.81
C ALA A 21 3.23 -7.07 6.11
N GLN A 22 3.55 -5.78 6.13
CA GLN A 22 2.57 -4.73 6.38
C GLN A 22 1.51 -4.76 5.27
N GLU A 23 0.23 -4.87 5.65
CA GLU A 23 -0.88 -4.87 4.70
C GLU A 23 -0.99 -3.52 3.99
N SER A 24 -1.44 -3.54 2.73
CA SER A 24 -1.70 -2.32 1.95
C SER A 24 -3.17 -1.93 1.98
N ILE A 25 -3.45 -0.64 2.14
CA ILE A 25 -4.68 -0.01 1.67
C ILE A 25 -4.44 0.50 0.25
N LYS A 26 -5.25 0.03 -0.71
CA LYS A 26 -5.18 0.44 -2.10
C LYS A 26 -6.13 1.60 -2.38
N ILE A 27 -5.63 2.63 -3.04
CA ILE A 27 -6.40 3.78 -3.53
C ILE A 27 -6.27 3.81 -5.05
N GLY A 28 -7.41 3.67 -5.73
CA GLY A 28 -7.47 3.71 -7.19
C GLY A 28 -7.42 5.13 -7.72
N PHE A 29 -6.87 5.29 -8.92
CA PHE A 29 -7.08 6.46 -9.77
C PHE A 29 -7.65 5.98 -11.11
N VAL A 30 -8.76 6.56 -11.56
CA VAL A 30 -9.31 6.33 -12.91
C VAL A 30 -9.46 7.68 -13.58
N GLY A 31 -8.60 7.95 -14.55
CA GLY A 31 -8.60 9.21 -15.28
C GLY A 31 -7.58 9.21 -16.41
N THR A 32 -7.44 10.33 -17.11
CA THR A 32 -6.64 10.39 -18.34
C THR A 32 -5.15 10.50 -18.05
N LEU A 33 -4.39 9.48 -18.44
CA LEU A 33 -2.93 9.39 -18.27
C LEU A 33 -2.18 9.36 -19.61
N SER A 34 -2.88 9.29 -20.73
CA SER A 34 -2.31 9.36 -22.08
C SER A 34 -3.00 10.41 -22.97
N GLY A 35 -2.40 10.66 -24.14
CA GLY A 35 -2.91 11.63 -25.10
C GLY A 35 -2.75 13.10 -24.66
N ALA A 36 -3.46 13.99 -25.34
CA ALA A 36 -3.30 15.44 -25.17
C ALA A 36 -3.69 15.96 -23.77
N ASN A 37 -4.53 15.21 -23.05
CA ASN A 37 -5.05 15.58 -21.74
C ASN A 37 -4.30 14.89 -20.58
N ALA A 38 -3.24 14.13 -20.86
CA ALA A 38 -2.50 13.35 -19.87
C ALA A 38 -1.96 14.16 -18.68
N ALA A 39 -1.63 15.44 -18.90
CA ALA A 39 -1.01 16.29 -17.90
C ALA A 39 -1.86 16.41 -16.61
N TRP A 40 -3.19 16.44 -16.76
CA TRP A 40 -4.13 16.55 -15.63
C TRP A 40 -4.09 15.31 -14.74
N GLY A 41 -4.30 14.12 -15.30
CA GLY A 41 -4.26 12.88 -14.53
C GLY A 41 -2.86 12.53 -14.04
N THR A 42 -1.82 12.82 -14.83
CA THR A 42 -0.42 12.60 -14.41
C THR A 42 -0.07 13.44 -13.18
N SER A 43 -0.52 14.70 -13.13
CA SER A 43 -0.31 15.53 -11.93
C SER A 43 -1.00 14.92 -10.71
N ASN A 44 -2.25 14.47 -10.87
CA ASN A 44 -3.00 13.83 -9.78
C ASN A 44 -2.31 12.57 -9.25
N VAL A 45 -1.93 11.64 -10.15
CA VAL A 45 -1.26 10.39 -9.76
C VAL A 45 0.05 10.68 -9.04
N ARG A 46 0.88 11.61 -9.54
CA ARG A 46 2.13 11.99 -8.87
C ARG A 46 1.89 12.57 -7.48
N SER A 47 0.89 13.44 -7.31
CA SER A 47 0.53 13.97 -6.00
C SER A 47 0.04 12.87 -5.04
N MET A 48 -0.73 11.91 -5.54
CA MET A 48 -1.17 10.75 -4.76
C MET A 48 0.01 9.86 -4.36
N GLU A 49 0.95 9.59 -5.27
CA GLU A 49 2.15 8.79 -5.01
C GLU A 49 3.06 9.46 -4.00
N THR A 50 3.34 10.76 -4.15
CA THR A 50 4.13 11.52 -3.16
C THR A 50 3.45 11.52 -1.78
N SER A 51 2.12 11.66 -1.74
CA SER A 51 1.38 11.59 -0.47
C SER A 51 1.48 10.21 0.16
N ALA A 52 1.32 9.15 -0.63
CA ALA A 52 1.48 7.77 -0.17
C ALA A 52 2.91 7.53 0.35
N GLU A 53 3.93 8.03 -0.34
CA GLU A 53 5.33 7.97 0.10
C GLU A 53 5.53 8.65 1.45
N ILE A 54 5.01 9.87 1.64
CA ILE A 54 5.11 10.60 2.91
C ILE A 54 4.51 9.77 4.06
N TYR A 55 3.30 9.23 3.90
CA TYR A 55 2.68 8.39 4.93
C TYR A 55 3.44 7.08 5.15
N ASN A 56 3.88 6.43 4.09
CA ASN A 56 4.62 5.16 4.18
C ASN A 56 5.96 5.34 4.90
N ASN A 57 6.65 6.46 4.67
CA ASN A 57 7.88 6.80 5.38
C ASN A 57 7.66 7.08 6.88
N GLN A 58 6.42 7.42 7.27
CA GLN A 58 5.99 7.56 8.68
C GLN A 58 5.48 6.23 9.28
N GLY A 59 5.65 5.12 8.56
CA GLY A 59 5.20 3.78 8.97
C GLY A 59 3.80 3.41 8.49
N GLY A 60 3.22 4.18 7.57
CA GLY A 60 1.90 3.96 7.01
C GLY A 60 0.78 4.70 7.74
N VAL A 61 -0.46 4.43 7.36
CA VAL A 61 -1.66 5.01 7.96
C VAL A 61 -2.26 4.07 9.00
N GLU A 62 -2.65 4.60 10.16
CA GLU A 62 -3.31 3.83 11.22
C GLU A 62 -4.83 3.86 11.06
N ILE A 63 -5.45 2.70 10.95
CA ILE A 63 -6.90 2.53 10.85
C ILE A 63 -7.30 1.43 11.83
N GLY A 64 -8.15 1.75 12.80
CA GLY A 64 -8.61 0.77 13.79
C GLY A 64 -7.49 0.10 14.61
N GLY A 65 -6.42 0.84 14.91
CA GLY A 65 -5.27 0.34 15.67
C GLY A 65 -4.29 -0.53 14.86
N LYS A 66 -4.47 -0.64 13.54
CA LYS A 66 -3.56 -1.34 12.64
C LYS A 66 -2.95 -0.39 11.62
N LYS A 67 -1.64 -0.54 11.36
CA LYS A 67 -0.93 0.25 10.35
C LYS A 67 -1.00 -0.40 8.98
N TYR A 68 -1.27 0.41 7.97
CA TYR A 68 -1.36 0.01 6.56
C TYR A 68 -0.42 0.82 5.69
N LYS A 69 0.25 0.16 4.74
CA LYS A 69 0.95 0.85 3.66
C LYS A 69 -0.09 1.42 2.69
N VAL A 70 0.12 2.62 2.18
CA VAL A 70 -0.71 3.19 1.11
C VAL A 70 -0.13 2.79 -0.25
N GLU A 71 -0.97 2.26 -1.12
CA GLU A 71 -0.64 1.87 -2.49
C GLU A 71 -1.57 2.58 -3.47
N ILE A 72 -1.01 3.25 -4.47
CA ILE A 72 -1.77 3.93 -5.52
C ILE A 72 -1.88 3.00 -6.73
N VAL A 73 -3.11 2.82 -7.23
CA VAL A 73 -3.40 1.95 -8.37
C VAL A 73 -3.98 2.79 -9.51
N PRO A 74 -3.14 3.27 -10.45
CA PRO A 74 -3.61 4.09 -11.55
C PRO A 74 -4.22 3.24 -12.67
N PHE A 75 -5.21 3.81 -13.36
CA PHE A 75 -5.82 3.30 -14.57
C PHE A 75 -6.05 4.45 -15.55
N ASP A 76 -5.57 4.28 -16.78
CA ASP A 76 -5.70 5.25 -17.86
C ASP A 76 -7.03 5.04 -18.59
N ASP A 77 -7.90 6.05 -18.58
CA ASP A 77 -9.15 6.04 -19.34
C ASP A 77 -9.01 6.52 -20.79
N ALA A 78 -7.83 7.02 -21.18
CA ALA A 78 -7.56 7.60 -22.49
C ALA A 78 -8.58 8.68 -22.93
N TYR A 79 -9.19 9.37 -21.98
CA TYR A 79 -10.26 10.35 -22.19
C TYR A 79 -11.54 9.77 -22.83
N ASP A 80 -11.75 8.46 -22.70
CA ASP A 80 -12.96 7.75 -23.16
C ASP A 80 -13.82 7.31 -21.96
N PRO A 81 -15.08 7.80 -21.85
CA PRO A 81 -15.96 7.42 -20.75
C PRO A 81 -16.28 5.92 -20.68
N LYS A 82 -16.21 5.17 -21.80
CA LYS A 82 -16.40 3.72 -21.79
C LYS A 82 -15.23 3.00 -21.13
N ILE A 83 -14.02 3.50 -21.36
CA ILE A 83 -12.81 2.97 -20.74
C ILE A 83 -12.79 3.33 -19.25
N ALA A 84 -13.26 4.52 -18.87
CA ALA A 84 -13.42 4.91 -17.47
C ALA A 84 -14.37 3.97 -16.69
N VAL A 85 -15.51 3.58 -17.29
CA VAL A 85 -16.42 2.57 -16.69
C VAL A 85 -15.70 1.25 -16.46
N ALA A 86 -14.99 0.74 -17.47
CA ALA A 86 -14.21 -0.49 -17.34
C ALA A 86 -13.11 -0.38 -16.26
N GLY A 87 -12.50 0.80 -16.12
CA GLY A 87 -11.57 1.12 -15.04
C GLY A 87 -12.21 0.99 -13.66
N MET A 88 -13.37 1.62 -13.45
CA MET A 88 -14.12 1.53 -12.19
C MET A 88 -14.57 0.10 -11.87
N GLU A 89 -15.02 -0.66 -12.86
CA GLU A 89 -15.38 -2.07 -12.71
C GLU A 89 -14.17 -2.92 -12.28
N LYS A 90 -13.01 -2.69 -12.89
CA LYS A 90 -11.75 -3.32 -12.49
C LYS A 90 -11.38 -2.99 -11.04
N MET A 91 -11.48 -1.71 -10.62
CA MET A 91 -11.22 -1.32 -9.23
C MET A 91 -12.12 -2.08 -8.25
N ALA A 92 -13.41 -2.21 -8.57
CA ALA A 92 -14.36 -2.95 -7.75
C ALA A 92 -14.02 -4.45 -7.68
N GLN A 93 -13.68 -5.07 -8.81
CA GLN A 93 -13.27 -6.47 -8.90
C GLN A 93 -11.99 -6.77 -8.11
N GLU A 94 -11.04 -5.84 -8.09
CA GLU A 94 -9.82 -5.93 -7.28
C GLU A 94 -10.05 -5.58 -5.79
N GLY A 95 -11.28 -5.25 -5.41
CA GLY A 95 -11.65 -4.92 -4.03
C GLY A 95 -11.19 -3.54 -3.57
N ILE A 96 -10.76 -2.66 -4.48
CA ILE A 96 -10.35 -1.28 -4.19
C ILE A 96 -11.61 -0.48 -3.82
N LYS A 97 -11.62 0.07 -2.61
CA LYS A 97 -12.81 0.73 -2.02
C LYS A 97 -12.83 2.24 -2.20
N TYR A 98 -11.69 2.84 -2.52
CA TYR A 98 -11.52 4.28 -2.66
C TYR A 98 -10.90 4.56 -4.02
N VAL A 99 -11.56 5.40 -4.81
CA VAL A 99 -11.11 5.77 -6.16
C VAL A 99 -11.23 7.28 -6.34
N VAL A 100 -10.18 7.88 -6.91
CA VAL A 100 -10.12 9.28 -7.33
C VAL A 100 -10.24 9.32 -8.87
N GLY A 101 -10.95 10.30 -9.42
CA GLY A 101 -11.05 10.55 -10.87
C GLY A 101 -10.87 12.02 -11.19
#